data_AF-A0A2U0T0C2-F1
#
_entry.id   AF-A0A2U0T0C2-F1
#
_cell.length_a   1.000
_cell.length_b   1.000
_cell.length_c   1.000
_cell.angle_alpha   90.00
_cell.angle_beta   90.00
_cell.angle_gamma   90.00
#
_symmetry.space_group_name_H-M   'P 1'
#
loop_
_entity.id
_entity.type
_entity.pdbx_description
1 polymer ?
#
loop_
_entity_poly.entity_id
_entity_poly.type
_entity_poly.pdbx_seq_one_letter_code
_entity_poly.pdbx_strand_id
1 'polypeptide(L)'
;MLQLFRHTLESTPILALFLVIGAGYALGRISVFGFSLGVGGVLFAGLALGAFAPGAVPPPMVGSIGLLLFLYGIGVQYGVQFFAGLRGAGQKHNLIAFAAVMGGLAVSVWGGQWIDISLRMASGVFAGAMTSTAALQAALEASHGNGDAAVGYAVAYPFGVVGPMLGLYLAGRILKPVLTPPPAPIVVSEITIDEAKLAGAALSELADGPLAGVQVIGVRQGHQNRLPDPGLVLGVGDALMVSGTVAGVEAARTALGHLDPGRLMKDRSAFDGTEVFVSDAEIVGVPLGELNLAKDFPLQIAFIRRGDAMILPHPFLTLEFGDRVMAIAPAKHAADVRKLFGNSITATAEFSYVSLGMGMVLGVLLGLVPIPLPWIGSFSLGLAGGPLVMALILGRLGRVGKISWRLPLSANLVMRNYGLTIFLASVGMASGLPFVQQVGADGLPMLVLGAVTVLVVVALVVILGKIFLRLPFPELLGIAAGATGNPAVLVFANRLAKSDRPNLGYAMIFPSMTIVKIVAVQVLLHLYG
;
A
#
# COMPACT_ATOMS: atom_id res chain seq x y z
N MET A 1 -17.74 34.27 26.42
CA MET A 1 -17.42 33.76 25.07
C MET A 1 -17.05 32.28 25.05
N LEU A 2 -16.08 31.81 25.85
CA LEU A 2 -15.67 30.39 25.87
C LEU A 2 -16.80 29.40 26.24
N GLN A 3 -17.66 29.75 27.20
CA GLN A 3 -18.82 28.93 27.57
C GLN A 3 -19.87 28.86 26.45
N LEU A 4 -20.12 29.98 25.75
CA LEU A 4 -21.01 30.01 24.60
C LEU A 4 -20.48 29.11 23.47
N PHE A 5 -19.18 29.23 23.18
CA PHE A 5 -18.51 28.39 22.19
C PHE A 5 -18.58 26.90 22.54
N ARG A 6 -18.29 26.55 23.80
CA ARG A 6 -18.45 25.18 24.32
C ARG A 6 -19.89 24.68 24.14
N HIS A 7 -20.88 25.48 24.53
CA HIS A 7 -22.29 25.13 24.40
C HIS A 7 -22.70 24.90 22.92
N THR A 8 -22.19 25.71 21.98
CA THR A 8 -22.43 25.51 20.54
C THR A 8 -21.83 24.20 20.03
N LEU A 9 -20.63 23.83 20.49
CA LEU A 9 -20.01 22.56 20.12
C LEU A 9 -20.78 21.36 20.67
N GLU A 10 -21.20 21.43 21.94
CA GLU A 10 -21.97 20.37 22.60
C GLU A 10 -23.39 20.22 22.02
N SER A 11 -24.01 21.31 21.56
CA SER A 11 -25.32 21.25 20.89
C SER A 11 -25.24 20.79 19.43
N THR A 12 -24.06 20.90 18.80
CA THR A 12 -23.85 20.56 17.39
C THR A 12 -22.62 19.67 17.20
N PRO A 13 -22.68 18.37 17.55
CA PRO A 13 -21.52 17.47 17.48
C PRO A 13 -20.88 17.36 16.09
N ILE A 14 -21.65 17.57 15.01
CA ILE A 14 -21.11 17.59 13.64
C ILE A 14 -20.15 18.77 13.42
N LEU A 15 -20.42 19.93 14.03
CA LEU A 15 -19.52 21.08 13.99
C LEU A 15 -18.21 20.75 14.72
N ALA A 16 -18.31 20.15 15.90
CA ALA A 16 -17.16 19.69 16.67
C ALA A 16 -16.32 18.67 15.88
N LEU A 17 -16.96 17.69 15.24
CA LEU A 17 -16.28 16.70 14.41
C LEU A 17 -15.48 17.35 13.27
N PHE A 18 -16.11 18.22 12.47
CA PHE A 18 -15.39 18.89 11.37
C PHE A 18 -14.31 19.86 11.85
N LEU A 19 -14.51 20.51 13.00
CA LEU A 19 -13.47 21.33 13.62
C LEU A 19 -12.25 20.50 14.02
N VAL A 20 -12.46 19.34 14.68
CA VAL A 20 -11.39 18.40 15.05
C VAL A 20 -10.66 17.90 13.80
N ILE A 21 -11.39 17.55 12.74
CA ILE A 21 -10.78 17.08 11.49
C ILE A 21 -9.91 18.18 10.86
N GLY A 22 -10.45 19.39 10.71
CA GLY A 22 -9.72 20.52 10.11
C GLY A 22 -8.49 20.93 10.92
N ALA A 23 -8.67 21.15 12.23
CA ALA A 23 -7.58 21.52 13.13
C ALA A 23 -6.54 20.39 13.26
N GLY A 24 -7.00 19.15 13.32
CA GLY A 24 -6.18 17.96 13.44
C GLY A 24 -5.30 17.70 12.24
N TYR A 25 -5.81 17.89 11.02
CA TYR A 25 -5.00 17.83 9.80
C TYR A 25 -3.99 18.97 9.72
N ALA A 26 -4.38 20.19 10.15
CA ALA A 26 -3.46 21.30 10.21
C ALA A 26 -2.30 21.00 11.17
N LEU A 27 -2.60 20.53 12.38
CA LEU A 27 -1.63 20.09 13.38
C LEU A 27 -0.76 18.93 12.85
N GLY A 28 -1.38 17.94 12.22
CA GLY A 28 -0.73 16.75 11.70
C GLY A 28 0.24 17.01 10.54
N ARG A 29 0.07 18.12 9.82
CA ARG A 29 0.97 18.57 8.75
C ARG A 29 2.20 19.32 9.25
N ILE A 30 2.17 19.80 10.50
CA ILE A 30 3.34 20.46 11.09
C ILE A 30 4.46 19.43 11.17
N SER A 31 5.57 19.73 10.49
CA SER A 31 6.75 18.88 10.50
C SER A 31 7.81 19.46 11.43
N VAL A 32 8.28 18.65 12.38
CA VAL A 32 9.35 19.01 13.33
C VAL A 32 10.49 18.03 13.10
N PHE A 33 11.69 18.53 12.78
CA PHE A 33 12.85 17.70 12.38
C PHE A 33 12.56 16.68 11.26
N GLY A 34 11.67 17.01 10.34
CA GLY A 34 11.26 16.13 9.24
C GLY A 34 10.23 15.05 9.61
N PHE A 35 9.74 15.04 10.85
CA PHE A 35 8.67 14.16 11.32
C PHE A 35 7.34 14.90 11.39
N SER A 36 6.26 14.25 10.97
CA SER A 36 4.89 14.76 11.10
C SER A 36 3.98 13.68 11.69
N LEU A 37 2.97 14.10 12.47
CA LEU A 37 1.99 13.18 13.06
C LEU A 37 1.01 12.63 12.01
N GLY A 38 0.91 13.28 10.85
CA GLY A 38 -0.02 12.91 9.79
C GLY A 38 -1.46 12.92 10.28
N VAL A 39 -2.23 11.88 9.92
CA VAL A 39 -3.63 11.74 10.36
C VAL A 39 -3.75 11.59 11.88
N GLY A 40 -2.69 11.17 12.57
CA GLY A 40 -2.63 11.13 14.03
C GLY A 40 -2.87 12.49 14.71
N GLY A 41 -2.59 13.61 14.04
CA GLY A 41 -2.92 14.94 14.56
C GLY A 41 -4.42 15.14 14.86
N VAL A 42 -5.29 14.42 14.13
CA VAL A 42 -6.74 14.41 14.34
C VAL A 42 -7.12 13.78 15.69
N LEU A 43 -6.40 12.74 16.12
CA LEU A 43 -6.60 12.15 17.45
C LEU A 43 -6.31 13.19 18.55
N PHE A 44 -5.17 13.89 18.47
CA PHE A 44 -4.76 14.87 19.49
C PHE A 44 -5.68 16.09 19.52
N ALA A 45 -6.11 16.60 18.35
CA ALA A 45 -7.13 17.64 18.28
C ALA A 45 -8.46 17.16 18.89
N GLY A 46 -8.83 15.89 18.65
CA GLY A 46 -9.99 15.26 19.26
C GLY A 46 -9.88 15.18 20.77
N LEU A 47 -8.75 14.75 21.32
CA LEU A 47 -8.50 14.68 22.76
C LEU A 47 -8.62 16.07 23.42
N ALA A 48 -8.00 17.09 22.81
CA ALA A 48 -8.07 18.45 23.32
C ALA A 48 -9.51 18.99 23.32
N LEU A 49 -10.25 18.79 22.22
CA LEU A 49 -11.64 19.23 22.14
C LEU A 49 -12.55 18.41 23.05
N GLY A 50 -12.34 17.11 23.17
CA GLY A 50 -13.09 16.23 24.08
C GLY A 50 -12.85 16.53 25.56
N ALA A 51 -11.65 16.99 25.92
CA ALA A 51 -11.36 17.49 27.26
C ALA A 51 -12.06 18.84 27.53
N PHE A 52 -12.13 19.71 26.53
CA PHE A 52 -12.75 21.03 26.63
C PHE A 52 -14.29 20.99 26.61
N ALA A 53 -14.87 20.16 25.75
CA ALA A 53 -16.30 20.01 25.51
C ALA A 53 -16.71 18.52 25.49
N PRO A 54 -16.76 17.83 26.64
CA PRO A 54 -17.06 16.40 26.72
C PRO A 54 -18.44 16.02 26.15
N GLY A 55 -19.39 16.95 26.11
CA GLY A 55 -20.72 16.73 25.51
C GLY A 55 -20.74 16.76 23.97
N ALA A 56 -19.64 17.17 23.33
CA ALA A 56 -19.56 17.34 21.87
C ALA A 56 -19.20 16.05 21.12
N VAL A 57 -19.10 14.93 21.84
CA VAL A 57 -18.73 13.62 21.28
C VAL A 57 -19.81 13.15 20.30
N PRO A 58 -19.45 12.82 19.04
CA PRO A 58 -20.43 12.31 18.08
C PRO A 58 -20.90 10.90 18.47
N PRO A 59 -22.05 10.44 17.97
CA PRO A 59 -22.52 9.08 18.20
C PRO A 59 -21.46 8.02 17.82
N PRO A 60 -21.26 6.95 18.61
CA PRO A 60 -20.22 5.94 18.36
C PRO A 60 -20.23 5.35 16.95
N MET A 61 -21.43 5.22 16.36
CA MET A 61 -21.62 4.72 15.00
C MET A 61 -20.84 5.52 13.95
N VAL A 62 -20.63 6.82 14.16
CA VAL A 62 -19.83 7.68 13.27
C VAL A 62 -18.40 7.18 13.19
N GLY A 63 -17.78 6.90 14.34
CA GLY A 63 -16.44 6.32 14.43
C GLY A 63 -16.38 4.93 13.78
N SER A 64 -17.35 4.07 14.08
CA SER A 64 -17.43 2.71 13.51
C SER A 64 -17.52 2.71 11.99
N ILE A 65 -18.33 3.60 11.39
CA ILE A 65 -18.40 3.76 9.92
C ILE A 65 -17.04 4.18 9.35
N GLY A 66 -16.36 5.12 10.01
CA GLY A 66 -15.02 5.55 9.61
C GLY A 66 -14.02 4.38 9.62
N LEU A 67 -14.02 3.57 10.67
CA LEU A 67 -13.16 2.40 10.78
C LEU A 67 -13.46 1.36 9.70
N LEU A 68 -14.74 1.07 9.45
CA LEU A 68 -15.17 0.12 8.43
C LEU A 68 -14.63 0.51 7.05
N LEU A 69 -14.80 1.77 6.65
CA LEU A 69 -14.27 2.30 5.39
C LEU A 69 -12.74 2.15 5.30
N PHE A 70 -12.04 2.45 6.39
CA PHE A 70 -10.59 2.30 6.45
C PHE A 70 -10.13 0.84 6.27
N LEU A 71 -10.72 -0.09 7.02
CA LEU A 71 -10.33 -1.50 6.99
C LEU A 71 -10.75 -2.19 5.70
N TYR A 72 -11.92 -1.87 5.16
CA TYR A 72 -12.36 -2.37 3.87
C TYR A 72 -11.40 -1.94 2.75
N GLY A 73 -10.98 -0.68 2.75
CA GLY A 73 -10.01 -0.18 1.77
C GLY A 73 -8.63 -0.85 1.89
N ILE A 74 -8.19 -1.21 3.10
CA ILE A 74 -6.98 -2.01 3.30
C ILE A 74 -7.14 -3.41 2.72
N GLY A 75 -8.25 -4.08 3.04
CA GLY A 75 -8.47 -5.45 2.61
C GLY A 75 -8.55 -5.58 1.09
N VAL A 76 -9.32 -4.71 0.43
CA VAL A 76 -9.44 -4.71 -1.04
C VAL A 76 -8.10 -4.42 -1.71
N GLN A 77 -7.29 -3.51 -1.14
CA GLN A 77 -5.99 -3.13 -1.70
C GLN A 77 -4.97 -4.27 -1.67
N TYR A 78 -4.91 -4.99 -0.55
CA TYR A 78 -3.82 -5.92 -0.26
C TYR A 78 -4.26 -7.39 -0.34
N GLY A 79 -5.49 -7.70 -0.77
CA GLY A 79 -6.01 -9.07 -0.83
C GLY A 79 -5.09 -10.04 -1.57
N VAL A 80 -4.61 -9.68 -2.77
CA VAL A 80 -3.71 -10.53 -3.55
C VAL A 80 -2.41 -10.81 -2.80
N GLN A 81 -1.74 -9.75 -2.31
CA GLN A 81 -0.45 -9.85 -1.62
C GLN A 81 -0.57 -10.58 -0.29
N PHE A 82 -1.65 -10.35 0.47
CA PHE A 82 -1.94 -11.06 1.71
C PHE A 82 -1.98 -12.58 1.49
N PHE A 83 -2.80 -13.06 0.55
CA PHE A 83 -2.91 -14.50 0.29
C PHE A 83 -1.67 -15.11 -0.37
N ALA A 84 -0.90 -14.33 -1.12
CA ALA A 84 0.44 -14.73 -1.59
C ALA A 84 1.40 -14.89 -0.40
N GLY A 85 1.33 -13.97 0.57
CA GLY A 85 2.11 -13.99 1.82
C GLY A 85 1.80 -15.18 2.73
N LEU A 86 0.64 -15.82 2.60
CA LEU A 86 0.30 -17.04 3.37
C LEU A 86 0.91 -18.33 2.79
N ARG A 87 1.66 -18.26 1.69
CA ARG A 87 2.30 -19.41 1.03
C ARG A 87 3.80 -19.20 0.84
N GLY A 88 4.54 -20.30 0.64
CA GLY A 88 5.96 -20.28 0.30
C GLY A 88 6.82 -19.48 1.30
N ALA A 89 7.68 -18.60 0.79
CA ALA A 89 8.56 -17.76 1.62
C ALA A 89 7.79 -16.79 2.53
N GLY A 90 6.58 -16.36 2.13
CA GLY A 90 5.76 -15.44 2.92
C GLY A 90 5.32 -16.02 4.27
N GLN A 91 5.20 -17.34 4.40
CA GLN A 91 4.86 -17.98 5.68
C GLN A 91 5.91 -17.70 6.74
N LYS A 92 7.19 -17.77 6.34
CA LYS A 92 8.32 -17.48 7.23
C LYS A 92 8.30 -16.00 7.66
N HIS A 93 7.97 -15.10 6.75
CA HIS A 93 7.83 -13.66 7.05
C HIS A 93 6.67 -13.39 8.01
N ASN A 94 5.52 -14.04 7.81
CA ASN A 94 4.38 -13.94 8.71
C ASN A 94 4.68 -14.52 10.09
N LEU A 95 5.44 -15.62 10.18
CA LEU A 95 5.82 -16.23 11.45
C LEU A 95 6.72 -15.31 12.30
N ILE A 96 7.74 -14.69 11.70
CA ILE A 96 8.60 -13.75 12.43
C ILE A 96 7.84 -12.49 12.84
N ALA A 97 6.95 -11.98 11.98
CA ALA A 97 6.11 -10.84 12.30
C ALA A 97 5.13 -11.19 13.44
N PHE A 98 4.54 -12.38 13.42
CA PHE A 98 3.68 -12.89 14.48
C PHE A 98 4.42 -12.95 15.81
N ALA A 99 5.60 -13.59 15.83
CA ALA A 99 6.42 -13.68 17.03
C ALA A 99 6.79 -12.29 17.59
N ALA A 100 7.15 -11.35 16.70
CA ALA A 100 7.47 -9.99 17.10
C ALA A 100 6.25 -9.24 17.66
N VAL A 101 5.08 -9.35 17.03
CA VAL A 101 3.82 -8.74 17.49
C VAL A 101 3.40 -9.30 18.84
N MET A 102 3.47 -10.62 19.03
CA MET A 102 3.18 -11.25 20.32
C MET A 102 4.19 -10.87 21.40
N GLY A 103 5.47 -10.74 21.04
CA GLY A 103 6.50 -10.20 21.93
C GLY A 103 6.20 -8.76 22.37
N GLY A 104 5.76 -7.90 21.45
CA GLY A 104 5.30 -6.55 21.78
C GLY A 104 4.09 -6.54 22.71
N LEU A 105 3.10 -7.41 22.46
CA LEU A 105 1.94 -7.54 23.35
C LEU A 105 2.37 -7.96 24.76
N ALA A 106 3.24 -8.96 24.87
CA ALA A 106 3.77 -9.41 26.16
C ALA A 106 4.50 -8.28 26.90
N VAL A 107 5.36 -7.50 26.21
CA VAL A 107 6.02 -6.34 26.78
C VAL A 107 5.01 -5.31 27.29
N SER A 108 3.99 -4.99 26.52
CA SER A 108 2.96 -4.01 26.92
C SER A 108 2.17 -4.48 28.13
N VAL A 109 1.80 -5.76 28.18
CA VAL A 109 1.04 -6.34 29.31
C VAL A 109 1.89 -6.44 30.57
N TRP A 110 3.07 -7.06 30.48
CA TRP A 110 3.96 -7.22 31.63
C TRP A 110 4.49 -5.88 32.13
N GLY A 111 4.91 -5.00 31.23
CA GLY A 111 5.32 -3.66 31.60
C GLY A 111 4.17 -2.85 32.19
N GLY A 112 2.93 -3.05 31.71
CA GLY A 112 1.73 -2.45 32.27
C GLY A 112 1.48 -2.83 33.74
N GLN A 113 1.71 -4.11 34.08
CA GLN A 113 1.64 -4.57 35.48
C GLN A 113 2.69 -3.92 36.38
N TRP A 114 3.88 -3.62 35.83
CA TRP A 114 4.98 -3.01 36.61
C TRP A 114 4.75 -1.52 36.89
N ILE A 115 3.95 -0.85 36.06
CA ILE A 115 3.58 0.56 36.21
C ILE A 115 2.14 0.73 36.71
N ASP A 116 1.52 -0.35 37.19
CA ASP A 116 0.18 -0.40 37.81
C ASP A 116 -0.97 0.17 36.95
N ILE A 117 -0.93 -0.06 35.63
CA ILE A 117 -2.04 0.33 34.73
C ILE A 117 -2.98 -0.84 34.44
N SER A 118 -4.25 -0.52 34.16
CA SER A 118 -5.26 -1.54 33.82
C SER A 118 -4.90 -2.31 32.56
N LEU A 119 -5.33 -3.58 32.47
CA LEU A 119 -5.09 -4.41 31.28
C LEU A 119 -5.67 -3.77 30.00
N ARG A 120 -6.82 -3.11 30.14
CA ARG A 120 -7.46 -2.32 29.07
C ARG A 120 -6.52 -1.22 28.57
N MET A 121 -5.92 -0.48 29.48
CA MET A 121 -4.96 0.57 29.16
C MET A 121 -3.68 0.02 28.53
N ALA A 122 -3.14 -1.08 29.06
CA ALA A 122 -1.98 -1.77 28.50
C ALA A 122 -2.24 -2.30 27.08
N SER A 123 -3.45 -2.79 26.80
CA SER A 123 -3.88 -3.18 25.44
C SER A 123 -3.94 -1.96 24.50
N GLY A 124 -4.34 -0.80 25.05
CA GLY A 124 -4.29 0.49 24.39
C GLY A 124 -2.87 0.93 24.04
N VAL A 125 -1.94 0.85 24.99
CA VAL A 125 -0.52 1.14 24.78
C VAL A 125 0.05 0.28 23.67
N PHE A 126 -0.26 -1.02 23.66
CA PHE A 126 0.11 -1.92 22.57
C PHE A 126 -0.47 -1.47 21.23
N ALA A 127 -1.78 -1.18 21.18
CA ALA A 127 -2.43 -0.71 19.95
C ALA A 127 -1.83 0.61 19.45
N GLY A 128 -1.49 1.55 20.33
CA GLY A 128 -0.90 2.85 20.00
C GLY A 128 0.55 2.72 19.51
N ALA A 129 1.37 1.94 20.23
CA ALA A 129 2.74 1.61 19.85
C ALA A 129 2.80 0.89 18.49
N MET A 130 1.79 0.08 18.19
CA MET A 130 1.63 -0.63 16.92
C MET A 130 0.73 0.11 15.93
N THR A 131 0.44 1.40 16.16
CA THR A 131 -0.43 2.28 15.35
C THR A 131 -1.67 1.60 14.77
N SER A 132 -2.23 0.64 15.52
CA SER A 132 -3.24 -0.29 15.03
C SER A 132 -4.59 0.15 15.56
N THR A 133 -5.23 1.01 14.78
CA THR A 133 -6.60 1.49 15.00
C THR A 133 -7.60 0.33 15.12
N ALA A 134 -7.39 -0.74 14.37
CA ALA A 134 -8.23 -1.94 14.43
C ALA A 134 -8.09 -2.67 15.79
N ALA A 135 -6.88 -2.78 16.31
CA ALA A 135 -6.62 -3.36 17.62
C ALA A 135 -7.18 -2.50 18.76
N LEU A 136 -7.14 -1.16 18.61
CA LEU A 136 -7.83 -0.26 19.54
C LEU A 136 -9.34 -0.52 19.55
N GLN A 137 -9.98 -0.60 18.38
CA GLN A 137 -11.41 -0.91 18.33
C GLN A 137 -11.72 -2.26 18.98
N ALA A 138 -10.88 -3.27 18.72
CA ALA A 138 -11.00 -4.59 19.34
C ALA A 138 -10.92 -4.50 20.88
N ALA A 139 -10.03 -3.65 21.42
CA ALA A 139 -9.94 -3.37 22.85
C ALA A 139 -11.20 -2.68 23.40
N LEU A 140 -11.70 -1.67 22.69
CA LEU A 140 -12.90 -0.93 23.09
C LEU A 140 -14.14 -1.83 23.09
N GLU A 141 -14.31 -2.69 22.08
CA GLU A 141 -15.41 -3.66 22.01
C GLU A 141 -15.34 -4.67 23.16
N ALA A 142 -14.16 -5.25 23.41
CA ALA A 142 -13.95 -6.19 24.51
C ALA A 142 -14.11 -5.53 25.89
N SER A 143 -13.93 -4.21 25.99
CA SER A 143 -14.04 -3.44 27.23
C SER A 143 -15.39 -2.73 27.41
N HIS A 144 -16.41 -3.09 26.62
CA HIS A 144 -17.74 -2.44 26.63
C HIS A 144 -17.69 -0.90 26.47
N GLY A 145 -16.75 -0.40 25.66
CA GLY A 145 -16.60 1.03 25.36
C GLY A 145 -15.87 1.84 26.44
N ASN A 146 -15.23 1.20 27.41
CA ASN A 146 -14.39 1.90 28.39
C ASN A 146 -13.22 2.64 27.69
N GLY A 147 -13.01 3.91 28.06
CA GLY A 147 -12.02 4.79 27.44
C GLY A 147 -10.54 4.48 27.74
N ASP A 148 -10.22 3.62 28.71
CA ASP A 148 -8.85 3.29 29.14
C ASP A 148 -7.94 2.90 27.96
N ALA A 149 -8.45 2.05 27.06
CA ALA A 149 -7.69 1.59 25.90
C ALA A 149 -7.38 2.74 24.92
N ALA A 150 -8.31 3.68 24.74
CA ALA A 150 -8.09 4.83 23.88
C ALA A 150 -7.10 5.83 24.49
N VAL A 151 -7.08 5.97 25.82
CA VAL A 151 -6.04 6.74 26.53
C VAL A 151 -4.66 6.12 26.31
N GLY A 152 -4.52 4.81 26.54
CA GLY A 152 -3.26 4.09 26.30
C GLY A 152 -2.78 4.22 24.85
N TYR A 153 -3.71 4.10 23.90
CA TYR A 153 -3.43 4.30 22.47
C TYR A 153 -2.89 5.70 22.17
N ALA A 154 -3.55 6.74 22.69
CA ALA A 154 -3.16 8.12 22.48
C ALA A 154 -1.76 8.43 23.01
N VAL A 155 -1.43 7.94 24.21
CA VAL A 155 -0.10 8.16 24.82
C VAL A 155 1.01 7.49 24.03
N ALA A 156 0.79 6.26 23.55
CA ALA A 156 1.81 5.49 22.84
C ALA A 156 1.93 5.83 21.34
N TYR A 157 0.90 6.43 20.73
CA TYR A 157 0.83 6.70 19.29
C TYR A 157 2.04 7.45 18.71
N PRO A 158 2.56 8.54 19.33
CA PRO A 158 3.72 9.26 18.78
C PRO A 158 4.95 8.37 18.60
N PHE A 159 5.18 7.47 19.57
CA PHE A 159 6.27 6.49 19.50
C PHE A 159 5.97 5.37 18.52
N GLY A 160 4.71 5.01 18.29
CA GLY A 160 4.34 4.08 17.22
C GLY A 160 4.70 4.59 15.82
N VAL A 161 4.83 5.90 15.62
CA VAL A 161 5.32 6.49 14.36
C VAL A 161 6.85 6.61 14.35
N VAL A 162 7.43 7.22 15.38
CA VAL A 162 8.86 7.57 15.41
C VAL A 162 9.75 6.38 15.79
N GLY A 163 9.30 5.56 16.73
CA GLY A 163 10.02 4.41 17.28
C GLY A 163 10.47 3.41 16.22
N PRO A 164 9.59 2.95 15.31
CA PRO A 164 10.00 2.07 14.22
C PRO A 164 11.04 2.69 13.30
N MET A 165 10.91 3.97 12.95
CA MET A 165 11.88 4.64 12.09
C MET A 165 13.26 4.69 12.76
N LEU A 166 13.30 5.03 14.04
CA LEU A 166 14.52 5.02 14.84
C LEU A 166 15.12 3.61 14.93
N GLY A 167 14.31 2.60 15.27
CA GLY A 167 14.76 1.21 15.36
C GLY A 167 15.33 0.68 14.04
N LEU A 168 14.67 0.96 12.92
CA LEU A 168 15.13 0.60 11.58
C LEU A 168 16.40 1.35 11.17
N TYR A 169 16.50 2.64 11.51
CA TYR A 169 17.71 3.44 11.29
C TYR A 169 18.91 2.86 12.04
N LEU A 170 18.73 2.55 13.34
CA LEU A 170 19.76 1.94 14.17
C LEU A 170 20.15 0.56 13.64
N ALA A 171 19.17 -0.26 13.24
CA ALA A 171 19.42 -1.55 12.61
C ALA A 171 20.26 -1.41 11.33
N GLY A 172 19.97 -0.41 10.48
CA GLY A 172 20.77 -0.13 9.29
C GLY A 172 22.21 0.28 9.60
N ARG A 173 22.41 1.09 10.65
CA ARG A 173 23.75 1.50 11.12
C ARG A 173 24.56 0.34 11.70
N ILE A 174 23.91 -0.57 12.41
CA ILE A 174 24.55 -1.74 13.03
C ILE A 174 24.86 -2.80 11.98
N LEU A 175 23.89 -3.13 11.11
CA LEU A 175 24.01 -4.21 10.13
C LEU A 175 24.81 -3.83 8.89
N LYS A 176 24.96 -2.52 8.58
CA LYS A 176 25.65 -1.98 7.39
C LYS A 176 25.39 -2.80 6.11
N PRO A 177 24.11 -2.95 5.70
CA PRO A 177 23.73 -3.85 4.63
C PRO A 177 24.23 -3.35 3.28
N VAL A 178 24.70 -4.28 2.43
CA VAL A 178 24.98 -3.98 1.02
C VAL A 178 23.64 -3.89 0.29
N LEU A 179 23.29 -2.69 -0.17
CA LEU A 179 22.06 -2.44 -0.91
C LEU A 179 22.31 -2.72 -2.39
N THR A 180 21.48 -3.56 -3.01
CA THR A 180 21.47 -3.70 -4.46
C THR A 180 20.87 -2.44 -5.09
N PRO A 181 21.52 -1.85 -6.11
CA PRO A 181 20.99 -0.68 -6.80
C PRO A 181 19.61 -0.99 -7.43
N PRO A 182 18.73 0.02 -7.56
CA PRO A 182 17.48 -0.14 -8.30
C PRO A 182 17.75 -0.55 -9.75
N PRO A 183 16.79 -1.21 -10.43
CA PRO A 183 16.90 -1.52 -11.84
C PRO A 183 17.22 -0.26 -12.64
N ALA A 184 18.06 -0.39 -13.68
CA ALA A 184 18.40 0.74 -14.53
C ALA A 184 17.12 1.27 -15.23
N PRO A 185 16.98 2.61 -15.38
CA PRO A 185 15.82 3.18 -16.03
C PRO A 185 15.73 2.68 -17.47
N ILE A 186 14.50 2.40 -17.91
CA ILE A 186 14.20 2.06 -19.29
C ILE A 186 14.05 3.36 -20.08
N VAL A 187 14.74 3.41 -21.21
CA VAL A 187 14.70 4.51 -22.17
C VAL A 187 14.29 3.98 -23.54
N VAL A 188 13.63 4.84 -24.30
CA VAL A 188 13.28 4.59 -25.70
C VAL A 188 14.18 5.45 -26.56
N SER A 189 14.77 4.89 -27.61
CA SER A 189 15.69 5.58 -28.48
C SER A 189 15.62 5.07 -29.92
N GLU A 190 15.95 5.93 -30.87
CA GLU A 190 16.04 5.58 -32.29
C GLU A 190 17.52 5.49 -32.68
N ILE A 191 17.91 4.37 -33.27
CA ILE A 191 19.27 4.09 -33.74
C ILE A 191 19.23 3.94 -35.25
N THR A 192 19.95 4.79 -35.97
CA THR A 192 20.16 4.63 -37.41
C THR A 192 21.38 3.76 -37.67
N ILE A 193 21.24 2.84 -38.63
CA ILE A 193 22.26 1.85 -38.95
C ILE A 193 23.33 2.50 -39.84
N ASP A 194 24.57 2.49 -39.35
CA ASP A 194 25.72 3.05 -40.05
C ASP A 194 26.41 2.03 -40.97
N GLU A 195 26.98 2.58 -42.04
CA GLU A 195 27.56 1.91 -43.19
C GLU A 195 28.90 1.22 -42.82
N ALA A 196 28.85 0.01 -42.21
CA ALA A 196 29.89 -1.05 -42.35
C ALA A 196 29.73 -2.29 -41.43
N LYS A 197 28.92 -2.30 -40.36
CA LYS A 197 29.02 -3.39 -39.36
C LYS A 197 28.02 -4.54 -39.50
N LEU A 198 26.81 -4.31 -40.03
CA LEU A 198 25.70 -5.29 -39.97
C LEU A 198 24.71 -5.21 -41.17
N ALA A 199 25.09 -4.57 -42.27
CA ALA A 199 24.20 -4.37 -43.44
C ALA A 199 23.85 -5.70 -44.11
N GLY A 200 22.56 -6.02 -44.21
CA GLY A 200 22.04 -7.24 -44.81
C GLY A 200 21.72 -8.37 -43.84
N ALA A 201 21.91 -8.19 -42.53
CA ALA A 201 21.49 -9.15 -41.52
C ALA A 201 19.96 -9.10 -41.31
N ALA A 202 19.36 -10.26 -41.07
CA ALA A 202 17.96 -10.31 -40.64
C ALA A 202 17.83 -9.84 -39.18
N LEU A 203 16.71 -9.21 -38.83
CA LEU A 203 16.46 -8.73 -37.46
C LEU A 203 16.62 -9.83 -36.41
N SER A 204 16.23 -11.06 -36.72
CA SER A 204 16.41 -12.24 -35.88
C SER A 204 17.87 -12.58 -35.59
N GLU A 205 18.77 -12.37 -36.55
CA GLU A 205 20.21 -12.64 -36.38
C GLU A 205 20.86 -11.63 -35.42
N LEU A 206 20.28 -10.45 -35.29
CA LEU A 206 20.76 -9.40 -34.39
C LEU A 206 20.23 -9.55 -32.96
N ALA A 207 19.18 -10.36 -32.76
CA ALA A 207 18.47 -10.50 -31.49
C ALA A 207 19.37 -11.04 -30.37
N ASP A 208 20.21 -12.03 -30.66
CA ASP A 208 21.12 -12.66 -29.70
C ASP A 208 22.50 -11.96 -29.61
N GLY A 209 22.70 -10.87 -30.36
CA GLY A 209 23.95 -10.12 -30.39
C GLY A 209 23.76 -8.63 -30.11
N PRO A 210 23.84 -7.74 -31.12
CA PRO A 210 23.72 -6.29 -30.95
C PRO A 210 22.45 -5.81 -30.23
N LEU A 211 21.37 -6.59 -30.30
CA LEU A 211 20.07 -6.25 -29.73
C LEU A 211 19.72 -7.04 -28.45
N ALA A 212 20.60 -7.90 -27.93
CA ALA A 212 20.28 -8.79 -26.80
C ALA A 212 19.81 -8.07 -25.52
N GLY A 213 20.18 -6.79 -25.35
CA GLY A 213 19.81 -5.97 -24.19
C GLY A 213 18.63 -5.03 -24.41
N VAL A 214 17.99 -5.04 -25.57
CA VAL A 214 16.92 -4.12 -25.95
C VAL A 214 15.77 -4.82 -26.68
N GLN A 215 14.58 -4.28 -26.55
CA GLN A 215 13.43 -4.68 -27.36
C GLN A 215 13.31 -3.75 -28.56
N VAL A 216 13.27 -4.30 -29.78
CA VAL A 216 12.92 -3.53 -30.97
C VAL A 216 11.41 -3.35 -30.99
N ILE A 217 10.97 -2.10 -31.01
CA ILE A 217 9.56 -1.71 -30.96
C ILE A 217 9.07 -1.07 -32.26
N GLY A 218 10.00 -0.75 -33.18
CA GLY A 218 9.67 -0.29 -34.53
C GLY A 218 10.88 -0.29 -35.44
N VAL A 219 10.64 -0.36 -36.74
CA VAL A 219 11.67 -0.28 -37.77
C VAL A 219 11.27 0.76 -38.81
N ARG A 220 12.22 1.58 -39.26
CA ARG A 220 12.07 2.47 -40.41
C ARG A 220 12.96 1.97 -41.52
N GLN A 221 12.35 1.56 -42.62
CA GLN A 221 13.03 1.07 -43.80
C GLN A 221 12.47 1.74 -45.04
N GLY A 222 13.35 2.22 -45.93
CA GLY A 222 12.93 2.90 -47.16
C GLY A 222 11.99 4.09 -46.91
N HIS A 223 12.26 4.89 -45.87
CA HIS A 223 11.45 6.01 -45.42
C HIS A 223 10.02 5.67 -44.95
N GLN A 224 9.71 4.41 -44.67
CA GLN A 224 8.44 3.99 -44.09
C GLN A 224 8.64 3.28 -42.76
N ASN A 225 7.76 3.58 -41.80
CA ASN A 225 7.73 2.86 -40.53
C ASN A 225 7.01 1.52 -40.70
N ARG A 226 7.52 0.49 -40.01
CA ARG A 226 7.04 -0.89 -40.01
C ARG A 226 7.16 -1.47 -38.61
N LEU A 227 6.33 -2.48 -38.32
CA LEU A 227 6.54 -3.29 -37.14
C LEU A 227 7.81 -4.15 -37.29
N PRO A 228 8.46 -4.51 -36.18
CA PRO A 228 9.57 -5.45 -36.20
C PRO A 228 9.09 -6.83 -36.68
N ASP A 229 9.75 -7.34 -37.72
CA ASP A 229 9.56 -8.70 -38.23
C ASP A 229 10.91 -9.42 -38.13
N PRO A 230 11.00 -10.61 -37.50
CA PRO A 230 12.23 -11.39 -37.41
C PRO A 230 12.94 -11.64 -38.75
N GLY A 231 12.17 -11.71 -39.85
CA GLY A 231 12.69 -11.91 -41.20
C GLY A 231 13.10 -10.63 -41.93
N LEU A 232 12.90 -9.45 -41.33
CA LEU A 232 13.22 -8.18 -41.96
C LEU A 232 14.74 -8.02 -42.07
N VAL A 233 15.23 -7.91 -43.31
CA VAL A 233 16.64 -7.65 -43.60
C VAL A 233 16.89 -6.15 -43.52
N LEU A 234 17.87 -5.74 -42.73
CA LEU A 234 18.17 -4.34 -42.46
C LEU A 234 19.26 -3.80 -43.39
N GLY A 235 19.01 -2.63 -43.95
CA GLY A 235 19.95 -1.88 -44.79
C GLY A 235 20.62 -0.73 -44.06
N VAL A 236 21.62 -0.15 -44.71
CA VAL A 236 22.26 1.09 -44.24
C VAL A 236 21.27 2.24 -44.35
N GLY A 237 21.24 3.10 -43.33
CA GLY A 237 20.31 4.23 -43.27
C GLY A 237 18.89 3.85 -42.80
N ASP A 238 18.59 2.55 -42.66
CA ASP A 238 17.41 2.10 -41.91
C ASP A 238 17.58 2.46 -40.43
N ALA A 239 16.48 2.60 -39.71
CA ALA A 239 16.49 2.95 -38.29
C ALA A 239 15.65 1.98 -37.46
N LEU A 240 16.13 1.71 -36.25
CA LEU A 240 15.47 0.87 -35.25
C LEU A 240 15.04 1.74 -34.09
N MET A 241 13.77 1.65 -33.71
CA MET A 241 13.27 2.18 -32.45
C MET A 241 13.37 1.08 -31.41
N VAL A 242 14.17 1.32 -30.37
CA VAL A 242 14.48 0.34 -29.32
C VAL A 242 14.06 0.85 -27.95
N SER A 243 13.66 -0.08 -27.09
CA SER A 243 13.30 0.16 -25.69
C SER A 243 14.14 -0.75 -24.80
N GLY A 244 14.83 -0.21 -23.81
CA GLY A 244 15.69 -1.00 -22.94
C GLY A 244 16.41 -0.16 -21.90
N THR A 245 17.34 -0.74 -21.16
CA THR A 245 18.16 0.03 -20.21
C THR A 245 19.10 0.97 -20.94
N VAL A 246 19.53 2.06 -20.30
CA VAL A 246 20.51 3.01 -20.88
C VAL A 246 21.76 2.29 -21.40
N ALA A 247 22.29 1.33 -20.63
CA ALA A 247 23.45 0.53 -21.04
C ALA A 247 23.15 -0.37 -22.25
N GLY A 248 21.96 -0.99 -22.30
CA GLY A 248 21.54 -1.80 -23.44
C GLY A 248 21.39 -0.98 -24.72
N VAL A 249 20.80 0.21 -24.62
CA VAL A 249 20.65 1.12 -25.76
C VAL A 249 22.00 1.64 -26.24
N GLU A 250 22.93 1.97 -25.34
CA GLU A 250 24.29 2.39 -25.72
C GLU A 250 25.10 1.25 -26.37
N ALA A 251 24.94 0.02 -25.90
CA ALA A 251 25.54 -1.15 -26.53
C ALA A 251 24.99 -1.36 -27.94
N ALA A 252 23.66 -1.32 -28.11
CA ALA A 252 23.00 -1.40 -29.41
C ALA A 252 23.46 -0.27 -30.34
N ARG A 253 23.53 0.97 -29.84
CA ARG A 253 24.05 2.13 -30.58
C ARG A 253 25.46 1.86 -31.07
N THR A 254 26.38 1.50 -30.17
CA THR A 254 27.80 1.27 -30.51
C THR A 254 28.00 0.17 -31.56
N ALA A 255 27.12 -0.85 -31.55
CA ALA A 255 27.17 -1.95 -32.50
C ALA A 255 26.54 -1.60 -33.87
N LEU A 256 25.43 -0.86 -33.86
CA LEU A 256 24.58 -0.64 -35.04
C LEU A 256 24.80 0.70 -35.74
N GLY A 257 25.12 1.77 -35.01
CA GLY A 257 25.37 3.10 -35.60
C GLY A 257 25.25 4.27 -34.62
N HIS A 258 24.39 5.24 -34.91
CA HIS A 258 24.25 6.47 -34.12
C HIS A 258 22.79 6.75 -33.72
N LEU A 259 22.62 7.58 -32.68
CA LEU A 259 21.29 8.04 -32.27
C LEU A 259 20.83 9.13 -33.23
N ASP A 260 19.69 8.90 -33.88
CA ASP A 260 19.02 9.89 -34.72
C ASP A 260 17.56 10.04 -34.27
N PRO A 261 17.32 10.71 -33.12
CA PRO A 261 16.03 10.71 -32.48
C PRO A 261 14.99 11.51 -33.28
N GLY A 262 13.83 10.87 -33.52
CA GLY A 262 12.62 11.53 -33.97
C GLY A 262 12.28 11.34 -35.43
N ARG A 263 12.98 10.46 -36.17
CA ARG A 263 12.59 10.08 -37.53
C ARG A 263 11.37 9.16 -37.54
N LEU A 264 11.37 8.11 -36.71
CA LEU A 264 10.19 7.25 -36.55
C LEU A 264 9.06 8.03 -35.88
N MET A 265 9.35 8.74 -34.79
CA MET A 265 8.32 9.42 -34.01
C MET A 265 7.60 10.56 -34.75
N LYS A 266 8.26 11.21 -35.72
CA LYS A 266 7.65 12.27 -36.55
C LYS A 266 6.80 11.70 -37.69
N ASP A 267 7.15 10.54 -38.23
CA ASP A 267 6.43 9.91 -39.34
C ASP A 267 5.38 8.92 -38.83
N ARG A 268 4.16 9.40 -38.62
CA ARG A 268 3.03 8.60 -38.10
C ARG A 268 2.13 8.03 -39.20
N SER A 269 2.58 8.07 -40.45
CA SER A 269 1.73 7.77 -41.61
C SER A 269 1.34 6.28 -41.71
N ALA A 270 2.30 5.39 -41.48
CA ALA A 270 2.09 3.95 -41.56
C ALA A 270 1.72 3.33 -40.19
N PHE A 271 2.45 3.69 -39.14
CA PHE A 271 2.28 3.20 -37.77
C PHE A 271 2.35 4.38 -36.81
N ASP A 272 1.50 4.36 -35.78
CA ASP A 272 1.49 5.37 -34.72
C ASP A 272 1.51 4.71 -33.33
N GLY A 273 2.18 5.38 -32.40
CA GLY A 273 2.15 5.05 -30.98
C GLY A 273 0.91 5.66 -30.33
N THR A 274 -0.01 4.79 -29.90
CA THR A 274 -1.21 5.19 -29.15
C THR A 274 -1.01 4.86 -27.68
N GLU A 275 -0.96 5.89 -26.83
CA GLU A 275 -1.05 5.71 -25.38
C GLU A 275 -2.52 5.47 -25.01
N VAL A 276 -2.79 4.35 -24.33
CA VAL A 276 -4.13 3.96 -23.87
C VAL A 276 -4.11 3.56 -22.41
N PHE A 277 -5.21 3.84 -21.72
CA PHE A 277 -5.41 3.44 -20.32
C PHE A 277 -6.13 2.11 -20.25
N VAL A 278 -5.54 1.12 -19.59
CA VAL A 278 -6.20 -0.16 -19.34
C VAL A 278 -7.42 0.08 -18.44
N SER A 279 -8.60 0.05 -19.04
CA SER A 279 -9.89 0.21 -18.36
C SER A 279 -10.87 -0.90 -18.66
N ASP A 280 -10.65 -1.67 -19.74
CA ASP A 280 -11.56 -2.76 -20.11
C ASP A 280 -11.45 -3.92 -19.11
N ALA A 281 -12.62 -4.38 -18.69
CA ALA A 281 -12.78 -5.46 -17.75
C ALA A 281 -12.15 -6.78 -18.22
N GLU A 282 -12.21 -7.08 -19.51
CA GLU A 282 -11.87 -8.40 -20.05
C GLU A 282 -10.36 -8.65 -20.10
N ILE A 283 -9.56 -7.58 -20.19
CA ILE A 283 -8.09 -7.69 -20.27
C ILE A 283 -7.39 -7.46 -18.92
N VAL A 284 -8.09 -6.89 -17.94
CA VAL A 284 -7.54 -6.63 -16.60
C VAL A 284 -7.38 -7.94 -15.84
N GLY A 285 -6.18 -8.18 -15.30
CA GLY A 285 -5.87 -9.40 -14.57
C GLY A 285 -5.41 -10.56 -15.45
N VAL A 286 -5.27 -10.35 -16.76
CA VAL A 286 -4.80 -11.35 -17.72
C VAL A 286 -3.31 -11.13 -18.04
N PRO A 287 -2.45 -12.17 -18.05
CA PRO A 287 -1.07 -12.09 -18.53
C PRO A 287 -1.00 -11.69 -20.01
N LEU A 288 -0.03 -10.86 -20.38
CA LEU A 288 0.16 -10.39 -21.76
C LEU A 288 0.28 -11.54 -22.77
N GLY A 289 0.90 -12.66 -22.39
CA GLY A 289 1.05 -13.83 -23.26
C GLY A 289 -0.25 -14.60 -23.51
N GLU A 290 -1.27 -14.41 -22.67
CA GLU A 290 -2.60 -14.98 -22.86
C GLU A 290 -3.51 -14.05 -23.67
N LEU A 291 -3.15 -12.77 -23.76
CA LEU A 291 -3.85 -11.79 -24.59
C LEU A 291 -3.41 -11.99 -26.04
N ASN A 292 -4.35 -12.45 -26.89
CA ASN A 292 -4.10 -12.59 -28.32
C ASN A 292 -4.21 -11.22 -29.03
N LEU A 293 -3.33 -10.29 -28.64
CA LEU A 293 -3.35 -8.87 -29.01
C LEU A 293 -3.20 -8.64 -30.53
N ALA A 294 -2.52 -9.55 -31.23
CA ALA A 294 -2.26 -9.45 -32.66
C ALA A 294 -3.30 -10.16 -33.53
N LYS A 295 -4.40 -10.66 -32.95
CA LYS A 295 -5.40 -11.47 -33.67
C LYS A 295 -6.12 -10.70 -34.76
N ASP A 296 -6.58 -9.49 -34.44
CA ASP A 296 -7.45 -8.70 -35.32
C ASP A 296 -6.67 -7.70 -36.18
N PHE A 297 -5.55 -7.19 -35.65
CA PHE A 297 -4.64 -6.28 -36.36
C PHE A 297 -3.23 -6.36 -35.76
N PRO A 298 -2.18 -5.97 -36.53
CA PRO A 298 -0.82 -5.93 -36.03
C PRO A 298 -0.69 -4.93 -34.87
N LEU A 299 -0.22 -5.42 -33.71
CA LEU A 299 -0.14 -4.65 -32.47
C LEU A 299 1.09 -5.08 -31.67
N GLN A 300 1.88 -4.11 -31.21
CA GLN A 300 3.00 -4.34 -30.31
C GLN A 300 2.96 -3.38 -29.13
N ILE A 301 3.24 -3.87 -27.93
CA ILE A 301 3.40 -3.02 -26.74
C ILE A 301 4.86 -2.58 -26.67
N ALA A 302 5.10 -1.28 -26.58
CA ALA A 302 6.45 -0.72 -26.42
C ALA A 302 6.91 -0.72 -24.96
N PHE A 303 6.01 -0.30 -24.06
CA PHE A 303 6.20 -0.32 -22.62
C PHE A 303 4.85 -0.14 -21.92
N ILE A 304 4.82 -0.51 -20.65
CA ILE A 304 3.69 -0.26 -19.75
C ILE A 304 4.16 0.68 -18.66
N ARG A 305 3.41 1.73 -18.38
CA ARG A 305 3.64 2.61 -17.24
C ARG A 305 2.63 2.29 -16.14
N ARG A 306 3.14 1.85 -14.98
CA ARG A 306 2.36 1.55 -13.77
C ARG A 306 2.83 2.47 -12.65
N GLY A 307 1.99 3.45 -12.29
CA GLY A 307 2.43 4.57 -11.45
C GLY A 307 3.58 5.32 -12.13
N ASP A 308 4.72 5.45 -11.45
CA ASP A 308 5.93 6.11 -11.97
C ASP A 308 6.90 5.13 -12.66
N ALA A 309 6.65 3.82 -12.59
CA ALA A 309 7.54 2.81 -13.16
C ALA A 309 7.20 2.54 -14.63
N MET A 310 8.24 2.49 -15.48
CA MET A 310 8.16 1.96 -16.84
C MET A 310 8.57 0.49 -16.80
N ILE A 311 7.76 -0.39 -17.39
CA ILE A 311 7.91 -1.84 -17.37
C ILE A 311 7.97 -2.33 -18.81
N LEU A 312 8.98 -3.17 -19.12
CA LEU A 312 9.06 -3.84 -20.42
C LEU A 312 8.03 -4.99 -20.47
N PRO A 313 7.32 -5.14 -21.60
CA PRO A 313 6.35 -6.22 -21.77
C PRO A 313 7.05 -7.58 -21.77
N HIS A 314 6.49 -8.55 -21.05
CA HIS A 314 6.89 -9.95 -21.11
C HIS A 314 5.63 -10.85 -20.98
N PRO A 315 5.66 -12.12 -21.44
CA PRO A 315 4.47 -12.97 -21.51
C PRO A 315 3.72 -13.13 -20.17
N PHE A 316 4.46 -13.20 -19.06
CA PHE A 316 3.89 -13.33 -17.71
C PHE A 316 3.39 -12.01 -17.08
N LEU A 317 3.55 -10.86 -17.75
CA LEU A 317 3.18 -9.57 -17.18
C LEU A 317 1.66 -9.43 -17.19
N THR A 318 1.05 -9.34 -16.03
CA THR A 318 -0.41 -9.14 -15.90
C THR A 318 -0.76 -7.67 -16.03
N LEU A 319 -1.71 -7.34 -16.91
CA LEU A 319 -2.24 -5.97 -17.02
C LEU A 319 -3.10 -5.62 -15.79
N GLU A 320 -2.86 -4.44 -15.24
CA GLU A 320 -3.60 -3.89 -14.12
C GLU A 320 -4.45 -2.69 -14.56
N PHE A 321 -5.50 -2.43 -13.80
CA PHE A 321 -6.38 -1.31 -14.05
C PHE A 321 -5.65 0.02 -13.89
N GLY A 322 -5.76 0.91 -14.88
CA GLY A 322 -5.06 2.19 -14.90
C GLY A 322 -3.62 2.14 -15.39
N ASP A 323 -3.11 0.96 -15.78
CA ASP A 323 -1.86 0.87 -16.54
C ASP A 323 -1.97 1.74 -17.80
N ARG A 324 -0.89 2.46 -18.13
CA ARG A 324 -0.79 3.17 -19.41
C ARG A 324 0.06 2.34 -20.36
N VAL A 325 -0.57 1.84 -21.41
CA VAL A 325 0.08 1.02 -22.42
C VAL A 325 0.45 1.93 -23.58
N MET A 326 1.73 1.97 -23.92
CA MET A 326 2.17 2.54 -25.20
C MET A 326 2.10 1.45 -26.25
N ALA A 327 1.08 1.49 -27.10
CA ALA A 327 0.84 0.47 -28.10
C ALA A 327 1.12 1.01 -29.52
N ILE A 328 1.88 0.24 -30.30
CA ILE A 328 2.27 0.57 -31.67
C ILE A 328 1.44 -0.28 -32.61
N ALA A 329 0.67 0.37 -33.48
CA ALA A 329 -0.22 -0.26 -34.44
C ALA A 329 -0.32 0.59 -35.72
N PRO A 330 -0.83 0.04 -36.84
CA PRO A 330 -1.10 0.84 -38.03
C PRO A 330 -1.99 2.03 -37.68
N ALA A 331 -1.70 3.21 -38.23
CA ALA A 331 -2.38 4.45 -37.85
C ALA A 331 -3.93 4.38 -37.96
N LYS A 332 -4.43 3.60 -38.93
CA LYS A 332 -5.87 3.33 -39.13
C LYS A 332 -6.55 2.56 -37.97
N HIS A 333 -5.80 1.81 -37.16
CA HIS A 333 -6.33 0.99 -36.07
C HIS A 333 -6.21 1.65 -34.69
N ALA A 334 -5.87 2.94 -34.62
CA ALA A 334 -5.79 3.65 -33.33
C ALA A 334 -7.10 3.60 -32.52
N ALA A 335 -8.26 3.62 -33.20
CA ALA A 335 -9.56 3.47 -32.55
C ALA A 335 -9.78 2.04 -32.02
N ASP A 336 -9.33 1.03 -32.75
CA ASP A 336 -9.43 -0.37 -32.35
C ASP A 336 -8.54 -0.68 -31.14
N VAL A 337 -7.33 -0.09 -31.09
CA VAL A 337 -6.45 -0.16 -29.91
C VAL A 337 -7.16 0.41 -28.67
N ARG A 338 -7.78 1.60 -28.80
CA ARG A 338 -8.53 2.22 -27.70
C ARG A 338 -9.73 1.38 -27.24
N LYS A 339 -10.36 0.66 -28.17
CA LYS A 339 -11.46 -0.25 -27.86
C LYS A 339 -10.96 -1.50 -27.14
N LEU A 340 -9.86 -2.10 -27.61
CA LEU A 340 -9.25 -3.31 -27.05
C LEU A 340 -8.80 -3.12 -25.60
N PHE A 341 -8.10 -2.02 -25.31
CA PHE A 341 -7.59 -1.77 -23.96
C PHE A 341 -8.64 -1.16 -23.01
N GLY A 342 -9.75 -0.70 -23.58
CA GLY A 342 -10.49 0.40 -23.01
C GLY A 342 -9.63 1.68 -23.08
N ASN A 343 -10.28 2.83 -23.17
CA ASN A 343 -9.60 4.12 -23.10
C ASN A 343 -10.49 5.13 -22.39
N SER A 344 -11.21 4.65 -21.38
CA SER A 344 -12.12 5.45 -20.60
C SER A 344 -11.45 5.82 -19.28
N ILE A 345 -11.07 7.10 -19.18
CA ILE A 345 -10.63 7.74 -17.93
C ILE A 345 -11.77 7.71 -16.90
N THR A 346 -13.03 7.75 -17.35
CA THR A 346 -14.23 7.75 -16.50
C THR A 346 -14.53 6.37 -15.92
N ALA A 347 -14.40 5.30 -16.73
CA ALA A 347 -14.54 3.93 -16.22
C ALA A 347 -13.44 3.58 -15.23
N THR A 348 -12.25 4.21 -15.35
CA THR A 348 -11.16 4.10 -14.37
C THR A 348 -11.37 4.88 -13.07
N ALA A 349 -12.31 5.82 -13.05
CA ALA A 349 -12.61 6.65 -11.89
C ALA A 349 -13.87 6.20 -11.12
N GLU A 350 -14.83 5.53 -11.78
CA GLU A 350 -16.07 5.09 -11.15
C GLU A 350 -15.88 3.75 -10.40
N PHE A 351 -15.99 3.79 -9.07
CA PHE A 351 -16.09 2.60 -8.25
C PHE A 351 -17.56 2.27 -7.95
N SER A 352 -17.89 0.99 -7.89
CA SER A 352 -19.27 0.55 -7.68
C SER A 352 -19.68 0.70 -6.21
N TYR A 353 -20.67 1.56 -5.93
CA TYR A 353 -21.30 1.62 -4.60
C TYR A 353 -22.00 0.32 -4.21
N VAL A 354 -22.47 -0.46 -5.19
CA VAL A 354 -23.02 -1.81 -4.95
C VAL A 354 -21.94 -2.73 -4.40
N SER A 355 -20.75 -2.71 -5.00
CA SER A 355 -19.60 -3.48 -4.53
C SER A 355 -19.19 -3.10 -3.10
N LEU A 356 -19.08 -1.80 -2.83
CA LEU A 356 -18.78 -1.30 -1.48
C LEU A 356 -19.86 -1.72 -0.47
N GLY A 357 -21.14 -1.47 -0.78
CA GLY A 357 -22.25 -1.79 0.11
C GLY A 357 -22.38 -3.28 0.41
N MET A 358 -22.36 -4.13 -0.63
CA MET A 358 -22.40 -5.58 -0.47
C MET A 358 -21.17 -6.11 0.26
N GLY A 359 -19.97 -5.61 -0.06
CA GLY A 359 -18.74 -5.99 0.61
C GLY A 359 -18.78 -5.66 2.11
N MET A 360 -19.32 -4.49 2.48
CA MET A 360 -19.53 -4.11 3.88
C MET A 360 -20.55 -5.00 4.58
N VAL A 361 -21.70 -5.29 3.95
CA VAL A 361 -22.72 -6.19 4.51
C VAL A 361 -22.12 -7.56 4.77
N LEU A 362 -21.46 -8.16 3.77
CA LEU A 362 -20.80 -9.47 3.91
C LEU A 362 -19.72 -9.44 4.99
N GLY A 363 -18.97 -8.34 5.09
CA GLY A 363 -17.93 -8.13 6.09
C GLY A 363 -18.47 -8.07 7.51
N VAL A 364 -19.52 -7.28 7.73
CA VAL A 364 -20.17 -7.18 9.04
C VAL A 364 -20.83 -8.50 9.41
N LEU A 365 -21.53 -9.15 8.48
CA LEU A 365 -22.11 -10.48 8.71
C LEU A 365 -21.04 -11.50 9.12
N LEU A 366 -19.90 -11.52 8.42
CA LEU A 366 -18.76 -12.36 8.80
C LEU A 366 -18.21 -12.00 10.20
N GLY A 367 -18.18 -10.71 10.52
CA GLY A 367 -17.75 -10.21 11.84
C GLY A 367 -18.64 -10.64 12.99
N LEU A 368 -19.94 -10.83 12.73
CA LEU A 368 -20.95 -11.24 13.71
C LEU A 368 -20.99 -12.76 13.93
N VAL A 369 -20.37 -13.57 13.06
CA VAL A 369 -20.35 -15.02 13.23
C VAL A 369 -19.59 -15.40 14.50
N PRO A 370 -20.25 -16.04 15.49
CA PRO A 370 -19.56 -16.55 16.67
C PRO A 370 -18.77 -17.81 16.30
N ILE A 371 -17.47 -17.78 16.52
CA ILE A 371 -16.54 -18.89 16.38
C ILE A 371 -16.36 -19.52 17.76
N PRO A 372 -16.83 -20.76 17.98
CA PRO A 372 -16.60 -21.46 19.23
C PRO A 372 -15.12 -21.85 19.34
N LEU A 373 -14.45 -21.37 20.39
CA LEU A 373 -13.08 -21.74 20.72
C LEU A 373 -13.09 -22.66 21.95
N PRO A 374 -12.39 -23.83 21.89
CA PRO A 374 -12.47 -24.85 22.94
C PRO A 374 -12.18 -24.39 24.37
N TRP A 375 -11.45 -23.29 24.54
CA TRP A 375 -10.98 -22.80 25.85
C TRP A 375 -11.41 -21.36 26.19
N ILE A 376 -12.03 -20.63 25.24
CA ILE A 376 -12.24 -19.16 25.31
C ILE A 376 -13.71 -18.79 25.07
N GLY A 377 -14.61 -19.77 24.94
CA GLY A 377 -16.02 -19.53 24.66
C GLY A 377 -16.27 -19.12 23.20
N SER A 378 -17.23 -18.23 22.96
CA SER A 378 -17.57 -17.75 21.62
C SER A 378 -16.84 -16.44 21.30
N PHE A 379 -15.98 -16.49 20.29
CA PHE A 379 -15.24 -15.36 19.77
C PHE A 379 -15.87 -14.84 18.48
N SER A 380 -16.04 -13.54 18.30
CA SER A 380 -16.44 -12.96 17.01
C SER A 380 -15.36 -12.00 16.52
N LEU A 381 -15.18 -11.91 15.20
CA LEU A 381 -14.18 -11.02 14.61
C LEU A 381 -14.54 -9.53 14.79
N GLY A 382 -15.79 -9.23 15.14
CA GLY A 382 -16.28 -7.88 15.42
C GLY A 382 -16.32 -6.98 14.18
N LEU A 383 -16.54 -5.68 14.42
CA LEU A 383 -16.61 -4.67 13.35
C LEU A 383 -15.24 -4.35 12.75
N ALA A 384 -14.16 -4.70 13.44
CA ALA A 384 -12.80 -4.55 12.93
C ALA A 384 -12.37 -5.75 12.05
N GLY A 385 -12.50 -6.98 12.55
CA GLY A 385 -11.93 -8.16 11.90
C GLY A 385 -12.72 -8.66 10.70
N GLY A 386 -14.05 -8.77 10.81
CA GLY A 386 -14.90 -9.34 9.76
C GLY A 386 -14.81 -8.59 8.43
N PRO A 387 -15.04 -7.26 8.44
CA PRO A 387 -14.91 -6.41 7.26
C PRO A 387 -13.53 -6.44 6.62
N LEU A 388 -12.46 -6.47 7.42
CA LEU A 388 -11.09 -6.61 6.91
C LEU A 388 -10.90 -7.97 6.20
N VAL A 389 -11.28 -9.07 6.83
CA VAL A 389 -11.14 -10.43 6.27
C VAL A 389 -11.94 -10.58 4.99
N MET A 390 -13.21 -10.14 4.99
CA MET A 390 -14.04 -10.20 3.80
C MET A 390 -13.47 -9.32 2.68
N ALA A 391 -13.00 -8.11 2.99
CA ALA A 391 -12.37 -7.24 2.02
C ALA A 391 -11.09 -7.85 1.42
N LEU A 392 -10.29 -8.59 2.19
CA LEU A 392 -9.13 -9.34 1.68
C LEU A 392 -9.54 -10.42 0.68
N ILE A 393 -10.61 -11.17 1.00
CA ILE A 393 -11.16 -12.20 0.11
C ILE A 393 -11.65 -11.55 -1.19
N LEU A 394 -12.49 -10.52 -1.10
CA LEU A 394 -13.04 -9.82 -2.26
C LEU A 394 -11.95 -9.13 -3.09
N GLY A 395 -10.95 -8.51 -2.44
CA GLY A 395 -9.80 -7.91 -3.10
C GLY A 395 -8.97 -8.91 -3.91
N ARG A 396 -8.81 -10.14 -3.38
CA ARG A 396 -8.18 -11.24 -4.12
C ARG A 396 -9.03 -11.70 -5.29
N LEU A 397 -10.33 -11.90 -5.09
CA LEU A 397 -11.25 -12.32 -6.17
C LEU A 397 -11.27 -11.30 -7.31
N GLY A 398 -11.12 -10.02 -7.00
CA GLY A 398 -10.96 -8.95 -7.97
C GLY A 398 -12.28 -8.57 -8.64
N ARG A 399 -12.83 -9.44 -9.49
CA ARG A 399 -14.12 -9.27 -10.16
C ARG A 399 -14.91 -10.58 -10.08
N VAL A 400 -16.21 -10.48 -9.81
CA VAL A 400 -17.16 -11.60 -9.90
C VAL A 400 -18.34 -11.18 -10.77
N GLY A 401 -18.49 -11.81 -11.92
CA GLY A 401 -19.49 -11.41 -12.92
C GLY A 401 -19.28 -9.95 -13.37
N LYS A 402 -20.32 -9.13 -13.28
CA LYS A 402 -20.28 -7.69 -13.63
C LYS A 402 -19.78 -6.79 -12.50
N ILE A 403 -19.54 -7.32 -11.30
CA ILE A 403 -19.17 -6.52 -10.11
C ILE A 403 -17.66 -6.55 -9.92
N SER A 404 -17.03 -5.37 -9.96
CA SER A 404 -15.63 -5.19 -9.56
C SER A 404 -15.54 -4.92 -8.05
N TRP A 405 -14.76 -5.74 -7.34
CA TRP A 405 -14.47 -5.58 -5.92
C TRP A 405 -13.25 -4.69 -5.67
N ARG A 406 -12.40 -4.49 -6.68
CA ARG A 406 -11.25 -3.58 -6.62
C ARG A 406 -11.70 -2.13 -6.75
N LEU A 407 -11.11 -1.27 -5.93
CA LEU A 407 -11.30 0.17 -5.99
C LEU A 407 -10.13 0.83 -6.74
N PRO A 408 -10.38 1.88 -7.55
CA PRO A 408 -9.31 2.73 -8.06
C PRO A 408 -8.47 3.28 -6.91
N LEU A 409 -7.15 3.41 -7.13
CA LEU A 409 -6.21 3.80 -6.07
C LEU A 409 -6.59 5.15 -5.42
N SER A 410 -6.98 6.14 -6.23
CA SER A 410 -7.39 7.46 -5.74
C SER A 410 -8.62 7.38 -4.84
N ALA A 411 -9.66 6.67 -5.26
CA ALA A 411 -10.87 6.46 -4.47
C ALA A 411 -10.56 5.70 -3.17
N ASN A 412 -9.73 4.67 -3.24
CA ASN A 412 -9.34 3.88 -2.08
C ASN A 412 -8.53 4.72 -1.07
N LEU A 413 -7.58 5.54 -1.54
CA LEU A 413 -6.80 6.43 -0.68
C LEU A 413 -7.68 7.45 0.03
N VAL A 414 -8.62 8.08 -0.68
CA VAL A 414 -9.59 9.02 -0.09
C VAL A 414 -10.44 8.30 0.95
N MET A 415 -11.02 7.15 0.62
CA MET A 415 -11.86 6.36 1.52
C MET A 415 -11.11 5.95 2.78
N ARG A 416 -9.87 5.45 2.65
CA ARG A 416 -9.04 5.04 3.80
C ARG A 416 -8.69 6.21 4.69
N ASN A 417 -8.20 7.32 4.12
CA ASN A 417 -7.78 8.48 4.89
C ASN A 417 -8.97 9.16 5.57
N TYR A 418 -10.09 9.31 4.86
CA TYR A 418 -11.32 9.87 5.39
C TYR A 418 -11.91 9.00 6.49
N GLY A 419 -11.99 7.68 6.27
CA GLY A 419 -12.47 6.73 7.26
C GLY A 419 -11.64 6.73 8.54
N LEU A 420 -10.31 6.64 8.42
CA LEU A 420 -9.39 6.71 9.56
C LEU A 420 -9.53 8.03 10.32
N THR A 421 -9.68 9.14 9.60
CA THR A 421 -9.85 10.48 10.17
C THR A 421 -11.11 10.58 11.01
N ILE A 422 -12.27 10.15 10.49
CA ILE A 422 -13.54 10.17 11.23
C ILE A 422 -13.42 9.32 12.49
N PHE A 423 -12.83 8.12 12.37
CA PHE A 423 -12.63 7.24 13.51
C PHE A 423 -11.77 7.91 14.59
N LEU A 424 -10.59 8.44 14.23
CA LEU A 424 -9.67 9.05 15.19
C LEU A 424 -10.26 10.32 15.82
N ALA A 425 -11.03 11.11 15.07
CA ALA A 425 -11.74 12.26 15.61
C ALA A 425 -12.78 11.83 16.65
N SER A 426 -13.62 10.84 16.32
CA SER A 426 -14.66 10.32 17.21
C SER A 426 -14.07 9.72 18.49
N VAL A 427 -13.06 8.86 18.38
CA VAL A 427 -12.41 8.23 19.52
C VAL A 427 -11.61 9.25 20.35
N GLY A 428 -10.91 10.17 19.70
CA GLY A 428 -10.18 11.25 20.37
C GLY A 428 -11.12 12.12 21.21
N MET A 429 -12.24 12.56 20.63
CA MET A 429 -13.25 13.33 21.39
C MET A 429 -13.81 12.54 22.57
N ALA A 430 -14.14 11.26 22.38
CA ALA A 430 -14.66 10.41 23.45
C ALA A 430 -13.66 10.20 24.59
N SER A 431 -12.36 10.27 24.31
CA SER A 431 -11.28 9.94 25.24
C SER A 431 -10.59 11.17 25.84
N GLY A 432 -11.00 12.38 25.47
CA GLY A 432 -10.31 13.61 25.86
C GLY A 432 -10.28 13.86 27.37
N LEU A 433 -11.43 13.76 28.04
CA LEU A 433 -11.50 13.94 29.49
C LEU A 433 -10.76 12.82 30.26
N PRO A 434 -10.99 11.52 29.98
CA PRO A 434 -10.19 10.44 30.58
C PRO A 434 -8.69 10.58 30.35
N PHE A 435 -8.27 11.07 29.18
CA PHE A 435 -6.87 11.27 28.85
C PHE A 435 -6.20 12.32 29.75
N VAL A 436 -6.83 13.49 29.94
CA VAL A 436 -6.27 14.53 30.81
C VAL A 436 -6.18 14.05 32.27
N GLN A 437 -7.14 13.25 32.72
CA GLN A 437 -7.15 12.69 34.08
C GLN A 437 -6.01 11.69 34.29
N GLN A 438 -5.74 10.81 33.31
CA GLN A 438 -4.75 9.75 33.47
C GLN A 438 -3.31 10.19 33.16
N VAL A 439 -3.12 11.05 32.15
CA VAL A 439 -1.77 11.46 31.69
C VAL A 439 -1.01 12.24 32.75
N GLY A 440 -1.71 12.96 33.63
CA GLY A 440 -1.09 13.70 34.73
C GLY A 440 -0.40 12.81 35.76
N ALA A 441 -0.86 11.57 35.97
CA ALA A 441 -0.29 10.63 36.93
C ALA A 441 0.70 9.66 36.26
N ASP A 442 0.28 8.98 35.18
CA ASP A 442 1.00 7.81 34.63
C ASP A 442 1.52 8.02 33.19
N GLY A 443 1.36 9.23 32.64
CA GLY A 443 1.63 9.50 31.24
C GLY A 443 3.06 9.21 30.80
N LEU A 444 4.07 9.53 31.62
CA LEU A 444 5.47 9.30 31.27
C LEU A 444 5.86 7.81 31.30
N PRO A 445 5.54 7.03 32.36
CA PRO A 445 5.72 5.57 32.33
C PRO A 445 5.03 4.89 31.14
N MET A 446 3.79 5.27 30.83
CA MET A 446 3.04 4.73 29.69
C MET A 446 3.70 5.05 28.34
N LEU A 447 4.24 6.25 28.20
CA LEU A 447 4.97 6.68 27.01
C LEU A 447 6.25 5.87 26.81
N VAL A 448 7.01 5.65 27.89
CA VAL A 448 8.20 4.77 27.87
C VAL A 448 7.81 3.35 27.52
N LEU A 449 6.74 2.82 28.10
CA LEU A 449 6.23 1.48 27.81
C LEU A 449 5.86 1.33 26.33
N GLY A 450 5.18 2.32 25.74
CA GLY A 450 4.87 2.34 24.31
C GLY A 450 6.12 2.35 23.42
N ALA A 451 7.13 3.15 23.79
CA ALA A 451 8.41 3.20 23.10
C ALA A 451 9.16 1.85 23.16
N VAL A 452 9.24 1.23 24.34
CA VAL A 452 9.88 -0.08 24.52
C VAL A 452 9.12 -1.15 23.74
N THR A 453 7.79 -1.15 23.80
CA THR A 453 6.92 -2.09 23.08
C THR A 453 7.24 -2.10 21.59
N VAL A 454 7.23 -0.93 20.94
CA VAL A 454 7.47 -0.86 19.50
C VAL A 454 8.92 -1.17 19.11
N LEU A 455 9.90 -0.73 19.92
CA LEU A 455 11.30 -1.03 19.68
C LEU A 455 11.61 -2.52 19.81
N VAL A 456 10.98 -3.21 20.76
CA VAL A 456 11.10 -4.68 20.89
C VAL A 456 10.51 -5.37 19.67
N VAL A 457 9.34 -4.95 19.16
CA VAL A 457 8.77 -5.55 17.94
C VAL A 457 9.73 -5.39 16.76
N VAL A 458 10.27 -4.19 16.55
CA VAL A 458 11.21 -3.92 15.46
C VAL A 458 12.49 -4.72 15.62
N ALA A 459 13.05 -4.77 16.84
CA ALA A 459 14.22 -5.55 17.16
C ALA A 459 13.99 -7.05 16.90
N LEU A 460 12.85 -7.60 17.33
CA LEU A 460 12.49 -9.00 17.10
C LEU A 460 12.37 -9.30 15.61
N VAL A 461 11.71 -8.45 14.80
CA VAL A 461 11.66 -8.65 13.34
C VAL A 461 13.07 -8.70 12.74
N VAL A 462 13.93 -7.74 13.11
CA VAL A 462 15.29 -7.65 12.57
C VAL A 462 16.15 -8.84 13.03
N ILE A 463 16.15 -9.16 14.32
CA ILE A 463 16.95 -10.24 14.91
C ILE A 463 16.47 -11.58 14.37
N LEU A 464 15.17 -11.87 14.44
CA LEU A 464 14.62 -13.15 14.00
C LEU A 464 14.79 -13.34 12.49
N GLY A 465 14.48 -12.31 11.70
CA GLY A 465 14.62 -12.36 10.25
C GLY A 465 16.07 -12.44 9.77
N LYS A 466 17.02 -11.77 10.46
CA LYS A 466 18.43 -11.82 10.09
C LYS A 466 19.11 -13.13 10.51
N ILE A 467 18.87 -13.59 11.73
CA ILE A 467 19.55 -14.77 12.30
C ILE A 467 18.94 -16.07 11.76
N PHE A 468 17.63 -16.24 11.84
CA PHE A 468 16.99 -17.52 11.50
C PHE A 468 16.69 -17.65 10.00
N LEU A 469 16.33 -16.55 9.34
CA LEU A 469 15.89 -16.58 7.94
C LEU A 469 16.89 -15.98 6.95
N ARG A 470 17.95 -15.32 7.45
CA ARG A 470 18.98 -14.65 6.64
C ARG A 470 18.41 -13.70 5.58
N LEU A 471 17.30 -13.04 5.90
CA LEU A 471 16.61 -12.17 4.95
C LEU A 471 17.46 -10.96 4.58
N PRO A 472 17.33 -10.46 3.34
CA PRO A 472 17.97 -9.23 2.93
C PRO A 472 17.33 -8.03 3.65
N PHE A 473 18.13 -7.00 3.89
CA PHE A 473 17.70 -5.87 4.71
C PHE A 473 16.43 -5.17 4.21
N PRO A 474 16.22 -4.91 2.90
CA PRO A 474 14.97 -4.32 2.41
C PRO A 474 13.71 -5.12 2.76
N GLU A 475 13.80 -6.45 2.82
CA GLU A 475 12.66 -7.29 3.24
C GLU A 475 12.38 -7.13 4.73
N LEU A 476 13.42 -7.09 5.58
CA LEU A 476 13.27 -6.82 7.01
C LEU A 476 12.59 -5.49 7.28
N LEU A 477 12.95 -4.44 6.53
CA LEU A 477 12.31 -3.13 6.62
C LEU A 477 10.82 -3.20 6.29
N GLY A 478 10.46 -3.92 5.22
CA GLY A 478 9.08 -4.12 4.81
C GLY A 478 8.26 -4.91 5.83
N ILE A 479 8.83 -5.99 6.38
CA ILE A 479 8.19 -6.82 7.42
C ILE A 479 7.98 -6.00 8.70
N ALA A 480 8.98 -5.22 9.13
CA ALA A 480 8.85 -4.38 10.31
C ALA A 480 7.78 -3.29 10.13
N ALA A 481 7.78 -2.61 8.97
CA ALA A 481 6.75 -1.62 8.63
C ALA A 481 5.35 -2.24 8.57
N GLY A 482 5.22 -3.45 8.03
CA GLY A 482 3.96 -4.18 7.99
C GLY A 482 3.51 -4.64 9.37
N ALA A 483 4.43 -5.12 10.20
CA ALA A 483 4.16 -5.52 11.57
C ALA A 483 3.67 -4.33 12.41
N THR A 484 4.29 -3.15 12.28
CA THR A 484 3.82 -1.92 12.96
C THR A 484 2.62 -1.29 12.27
N GLY A 485 2.35 -1.58 11.00
CA GLY A 485 1.13 -1.18 10.30
C GLY A 485 1.03 0.30 9.97
N ASN A 486 2.17 0.99 9.84
CA ASN A 486 2.24 2.41 9.56
C ASN A 486 2.86 2.70 8.17
N PRO A 487 2.10 3.26 7.20
CA PRO A 487 2.63 3.64 5.89
C PRO A 487 3.79 4.64 5.93
N ALA A 488 3.88 5.52 6.93
CA ALA A 488 5.00 6.45 7.07
C ALA A 488 6.32 5.70 7.32
N VAL A 489 6.26 4.61 8.11
CA VAL A 489 7.41 3.73 8.35
C VAL A 489 7.81 3.01 7.07
N LEU A 490 6.84 2.65 6.21
CA LEU A 490 7.13 2.09 4.88
C LEU A 490 7.84 3.11 3.97
N VAL A 491 7.37 4.36 3.93
CA VAL A 491 8.05 5.42 3.15
C VAL A 491 9.48 5.63 3.64
N PHE A 492 9.68 5.63 4.96
CA PHE A 492 11.02 5.68 5.56
C PHE A 492 11.86 4.44 5.18
N ALA A 493 11.27 3.25 5.24
CA ALA A 493 11.91 2.00 4.84
C ALA A 493 12.37 2.02 3.37
N ASN A 494 11.55 2.52 2.44
CA ASN A 494 11.92 2.64 1.03
C ASN A 494 13.10 3.58 0.82
N ARG A 495 13.12 4.73 1.54
CA ARG A 495 14.25 5.67 1.51
C ARG A 495 15.53 5.03 2.06
N LEU A 496 15.42 4.28 3.15
CA LEU A 496 16.55 3.59 3.78
C LEU A 496 17.05 2.43 2.90
N ALA A 497 16.15 1.72 2.19
CA ALA A 497 16.49 0.66 1.24
C ALA A 497 16.98 1.17 -0.12
N LYS A 498 16.70 2.44 -0.47
CA LYS A 498 16.84 2.99 -1.82
C LYS A 498 16.15 2.14 -2.90
N SER A 499 15.01 1.54 -2.56
CA SER A 499 14.29 0.58 -3.39
C SER A 499 12.86 0.41 -2.89
N ASP A 500 11.95 0.04 -3.78
CA ASP A 500 10.55 -0.29 -3.48
C ASP A 500 10.33 -1.73 -2.97
N ARG A 501 11.39 -2.52 -2.82
CA ARG A 501 11.31 -3.88 -2.26
C ARG A 501 10.57 -3.97 -0.92
N PRO A 502 10.69 -3.02 0.03
CA PRO A 502 9.92 -3.07 1.27
C PRO A 502 8.39 -3.04 1.06
N ASN A 503 7.89 -2.50 -0.06
CA ASN A 503 6.46 -2.44 -0.36
C ASN A 503 5.81 -3.83 -0.40
N LEU A 504 6.51 -4.83 -0.96
CA LEU A 504 6.01 -6.19 -1.03
C LEU A 504 5.91 -6.81 0.37
N GLY A 505 6.95 -6.67 1.19
CA GLY A 505 6.95 -7.13 2.58
C GLY A 505 5.83 -6.49 3.39
N TYR A 506 5.64 -5.17 3.26
CA TYR A 506 4.55 -4.46 3.92
C TYR A 506 3.18 -4.99 3.49
N ALA A 507 2.94 -5.13 2.19
CA ALA A 507 1.65 -5.57 1.64
C ALA A 507 1.27 -7.00 2.08
N MET A 508 2.25 -7.89 2.24
CA MET A 508 2.03 -9.25 2.71
C MET A 508 1.76 -9.33 4.22
N ILE A 509 2.42 -8.48 5.01
CA ILE A 509 2.43 -8.60 6.48
C ILE A 509 1.37 -7.72 7.15
N PHE A 510 1.10 -6.54 6.60
CA PHE A 510 0.23 -5.56 7.24
C PHE A 510 -1.19 -6.09 7.54
N PRO A 511 -1.92 -6.70 6.57
CA PRO A 511 -3.26 -7.23 6.87
C PRO A 511 -3.21 -8.41 7.85
N SER A 512 -2.24 -9.32 7.70
CA SER A 512 -2.06 -10.47 8.58
C SER A 512 -1.83 -10.04 10.03
N MET A 513 -0.90 -9.10 10.25
CA MET A 513 -0.59 -8.63 11.59
C MET A 513 -1.71 -7.77 12.17
N THR A 514 -2.50 -7.09 11.34
CA THR A 514 -3.71 -6.40 11.81
C THR A 514 -4.72 -7.40 12.38
N ILE A 515 -4.98 -8.51 11.68
CA ILE A 515 -5.86 -9.59 12.18
C ILE A 515 -5.30 -10.18 13.47
N VAL A 516 -4.01 -10.50 13.51
CA VAL A 516 -3.35 -11.04 14.71
C VAL A 516 -3.51 -10.09 15.91
N LYS A 517 -3.30 -8.78 15.73
CA LYS A 517 -3.46 -7.80 16.82
C LYS A 517 -4.90 -7.73 17.32
N ILE A 518 -5.90 -7.73 16.42
CA ILE A 518 -7.33 -7.75 16.80
C ILE A 518 -7.62 -8.96 17.67
N VAL A 519 -7.29 -10.16 17.18
CA VAL A 519 -7.55 -11.42 17.88
C VAL A 519 -6.81 -11.46 19.22
N ALA A 520 -5.52 -11.09 19.23
CA ALA A 520 -4.70 -11.16 20.43
C ALA A 520 -5.20 -10.23 21.54
N VAL A 521 -5.63 -9.01 21.20
CA VAL A 521 -6.22 -8.05 22.16
C VAL A 521 -7.57 -8.55 22.69
N GLN A 522 -8.45 -9.03 21.82
CA GLN A 522 -9.75 -9.56 22.25
C GLN A 522 -9.60 -10.79 23.15
N VAL A 523 -8.73 -11.73 22.79
CA VAL A 523 -8.46 -12.93 23.61
C VAL A 523 -7.89 -12.53 24.96
N LEU A 524 -6.92 -11.61 24.98
CA LEU A 524 -6.31 -11.12 26.21
C LEU A 524 -7.35 -10.53 27.17
N LEU A 525 -8.21 -9.64 26.66
CA LEU A 525 -9.22 -8.97 27.49
C LEU A 525 -10.38 -9.89 27.86
N HIS A 526 -10.74 -10.86 27.02
CA HIS A 526 -11.75 -11.83 27.38
C HIS A 526 -11.29 -12.77 28.51
N LEU A 527 -10.01 -13.15 28.52
CA LEU A 527 -9.45 -14.07 29.52
C LEU A 527 -9.08 -13.39 30.84
N TYR A 528 -8.68 -12.13 30.81
CA TYR A 528 -8.05 -11.46 31.95
C TYR A 528 -8.56 -10.03 32.23
N GLY A 529 -9.51 -9.51 31.43
CA GLY A 529 -9.92 -8.10 31.42
C GLY A 529 -11.21 -7.76 32.14
#